data_AF-A0A1F4U293-F1
#
_entry.id   AF-A0A1F4U293-F1
#
_cell.length_a   1.000
_cell.length_b   1.000
_cell.length_c   1.000
_cell.angle_alpha   90.00
_cell.angle_beta   90.00
_cell.angle_gamma   90.00
#
_symmetry.space_group_name_H-M   'P 1'
#
loop_
_entity.id
_entity.type
_entity.pdbx_description
1 polymer ?
#
loop_
_entity_poly.entity_id
_entity_poly.type
_entity_poly.pdbx_seq_one_letter_code
_entity_poly.pdbx_strand_id
1 'polypeptide(L)' 'MSLDAIYAFVLILKFLVLFLIFLYVVFAFLITRQIRLLNSSFNTPYEKIFTFFGSIHFLISVIFFAFSILLL' A
#
# COMPACT_ATOMS: atom_id res chain seq x y z
N MET A 1 -4.46 26.79 22.51
CA MET A 1 -4.24 26.56 21.07
C MET A 1 -5.52 26.97 20.34
N SER A 2 -5.45 27.78 19.29
CA SER A 2 -6.66 28.21 18.57
C SER A 2 -7.27 27.03 17.81
N LEU A 3 -8.58 27.06 17.60
CA LEU A 3 -9.29 26.09 16.75
C LEU A 3 -8.65 25.98 15.37
N ASP A 4 -8.25 27.11 14.79
CA ASP A 4 -7.60 27.15 13.46
C ASP A 4 -6.28 26.36 13.42
N ALA A 5 -5.48 26.45 14.48
CA ALA A 5 -4.23 25.68 14.57
C ALA A 5 -4.48 24.17 14.65
N ILE A 6 -5.58 23.76 15.29
CA ILE A 6 -5.99 22.34 15.35
C ILE A 6 -6.41 21.85 13.96
N TYR A 7 -7.22 22.62 13.24
CA TYR A 7 -7.66 22.25 11.89
C TYR A 7 -6.48 22.17 10.90
N ALA A 8 -5.56 23.13 10.94
CA ALA A 8 -4.36 23.12 10.11
C ALA A 8 -3.49 21.88 10.40
N PHE A 9 -3.31 21.53 11.67
CA PHE A 9 -2.57 20.34 12.07
C PHE A 9 -3.23 19.05 11.57
N VAL A 10 -4.55 18.91 11.71
CA VAL A 10 -5.30 17.76 11.20
C VAL A 10 -5.17 17.64 9.68
N LEU A 11 -5.22 18.76 8.95
CA LEU A 11 -5.05 18.77 7.50
C LEU A 11 -3.67 18.24 7.08
N ILE A 12 -2.61 18.67 7.76
CA ILE A 12 -1.24 18.18 7.50
C ILE A 12 -1.16 16.67 7.76
N LEU A 13 -1.73 16.18 8.86
CA LEU A 13 -1.75 14.75 9.17
C LEU A 13 -2.49 13.93 8.11
N LYS A 14 -3.61 14.43 7.58
CA LYS A 14 -4.35 13.77 6.49
C LYS A 14 -3.48 13.59 5.24
N PHE A 15 -2.79 14.65 4.81
CA PHE A 15 -1.86 14.57 3.68
C PHE A 15 -0.68 13.64 3.94
N LEU A 16 -0.12 13.66 5.15
CA LEU A 16 0.97 12.76 5.53
C LEU A 16 0.51 11.29 5.47
N VAL A 17 -0.65 10.97 6.04
CA VAL A 17 -1.22 9.62 5.99
C VAL A 17 -1.47 9.19 4.54
N LEU A 18 -2.05 10.06 3.71
CA LEU A 18 -2.29 9.76 2.30
C LEU A 18 -0.99 9.46 1.55
N PHE A 19 0.06 10.24 1.81
CA PHE A 19 1.39 10.02 1.25
C PHE A 19 2.00 8.68 1.69
N LEU A 20 1.89 8.32 2.98
CA LEU A 20 2.39 7.05 3.49
C LEU A 20 1.64 5.85 2.87
N ILE A 21 0.32 5.94 2.68
CA ILE A 21 -0.46 4.88 2.03
C ILE A 21 -0.08 4.75 0.56
N PHE A 22 0.16 5.87 -0.14
CA PHE A 22 0.69 5.83 -1.51
C PHE A 22 2.02 5.06 -1.59
N LEU A 23 2.98 5.39 -0.71
CA LEU A 23 4.26 4.66 -0.64
C LEU A 23 4.05 3.16 -0.33
N TYR A 24 3.07 2.84 0.51
CA TYR A 24 2.72 1.45 0.80
C TYR A 24 2.21 0.69 -0.42
N VAL A 25 1.38 1.32 -1.26
CA VAL A 25 0.94 0.71 -2.53
C VAL A 25 2.12 0.41 -3.45
N VAL A 26 3.07 1.36 -3.56
CA VAL A 26 4.31 1.15 -4.33
C VAL A 26 5.11 -0.01 -3.76
N PHE A 27 5.25 -0.09 -2.43
CA PHE A 27 5.92 -1.21 -1.77
C PHE A 27 5.23 -2.55 -2.06
N ALA A 28 3.90 -2.64 -1.94
CA ALA A 28 3.13 -3.85 -2.21
C ALA A 28 3.28 -4.33 -3.67
N PHE A 29 3.33 -3.38 -4.62
CA PHE A 29 3.66 -3.67 -6.01
C PHE A 29 5.06 -4.28 -6.17
N LEU A 30 6.07 -3.67 -5.54
CA LEU A 30 7.46 -4.16 -5.59
C LEU A 30 7.59 -5.58 -5.02
N ILE A 31 6.88 -5.89 -3.94
CA ILE A 31 6.86 -7.25 -3.36
C ILE A 31 6.24 -8.25 -4.36
N THR A 32 5.14 -7.90 -5.02
CA THR A 32 4.53 -8.79 -6.03
C THR A 32 5.48 -9.03 -7.21
N ARG A 33 6.20 -7.99 -7.65
CA ARG A 33 7.26 -8.12 -8.67
C ARG A 33 8.39 -9.03 -8.18
N GLN A 34 8.82 -8.88 -6.93
CA GLN A 34 9.88 -9.69 -6.34
C GLN A 34 9.50 -11.17 -6.26
N ILE A 35 8.25 -11.48 -5.88
CA ILE A 35 7.73 -12.86 -5.84
C ILE A 35 7.82 -13.50 -7.23
N ARG A 36 7.41 -12.79 -8.28
CA ARG A 36 7.50 -13.28 -9.68
C ARG A 36 8.94 -13.53 -10.11
N LEU A 37 9.85 -12.61 -9.78
CA LEU A 37 11.28 -12.76 -10.09
C LEU A 37 11.89 -13.98 -9.37
N LEU A 38 11.56 -14.17 -8.09
CA LEU A 38 12.02 -15.31 -7.31
C LEU A 38 11.48 -16.63 -7.87
N ASN A 39 10.19 -16.70 -8.19
CA ASN A 39 9.60 -17.91 -8.77
C ASN A 39 10.16 -18.23 -10.16
N SER A 40 10.53 -17.22 -10.95
CA SER A 40 11.19 -17.45 -12.24
C SER A 40 12.65 -17.92 -12.11
N SER A 41 13.33 -17.55 -11.02
CA SER A 41 14.75 -17.86 -10.81
C SER A 41 14.96 -19.15 -10.01
N PHE A 42 13.98 -19.49 -9.16
CA PHE A 42 14.03 -20.62 -8.26
C PHE A 42 12.71 -21.38 -8.37
N ASN A 43 12.75 -22.68 -8.66
CA ASN A 43 11.58 -23.55 -8.61
C ASN A 43 11.10 -23.68 -7.15
N THR A 44 10.29 -22.73 -6.70
CA THR A 44 9.75 -22.74 -5.34
C THR A 44 8.52 -23.65 -5.28
N PRO A 45 8.43 -24.58 -4.32
CA PRO A 45 7.32 -25.53 -4.22
C PRO A 45 5.95 -24.86 -3.96
N TYR A 46 5.92 -23.57 -3.62
CA TYR A 46 4.73 -22.82 -3.28
C TYR A 46 4.53 -21.56 -4.14
N GLU A 47 5.10 -21.51 -5.35
CA GLU A 47 5.00 -20.38 -6.29
C GLU A 47 3.57 -19.80 -6.39
N LYS A 48 2.58 -20.68 -6.60
CA LYS A 48 1.18 -20.29 -6.80
C LYS A 48 0.60 -19.61 -5.56
N ILE A 49 0.96 -20.11 -4.37
CA ILE A 49 0.48 -19.57 -3.09
C ILE A 49 1.06 -18.17 -2.87
N PHE A 50 2.37 -18.01 -3.01
CA PHE A 50 3.01 -16.70 -2.85
C PHE A 50 2.51 -15.68 -3.89
N THR A 51 2.35 -16.10 -5.14
CA THR A 51 1.84 -15.22 -6.20
C THR A 51 0.39 -14.79 -5.94
N PHE A 52 -0.45 -15.69 -5.44
CA PHE A 52 -1.83 -15.40 -5.08
C PHE A 52 -1.92 -14.40 -3.92
N PHE A 53 -1.23 -14.67 -2.81
CA PHE A 53 -1.22 -13.77 -1.66
C PHE A 53 -0.60 -12.41 -1.99
N GLY A 54 0.49 -12.38 -2.76
CA GLY A 54 1.09 -11.12 -3.24
C GLY A 54 0.09 -10.29 -4.07
N SER A 55 -0.63 -10.95 -4.98
CA SER A 55 -1.62 -10.27 -5.83
C SER A 55 -2.82 -9.76 -5.03
N ILE A 56 -3.35 -10.54 -4.09
CA ILE A 56 -4.41 -10.10 -3.18
C ILE A 56 -3.94 -8.94 -2.30
N HIS A 57 -2.75 -9.04 -1.73
CA HIS A 57 -2.17 -8.00 -0.90
C HIS A 57 -2.04 -6.67 -1.65
N PHE A 58 -1.53 -6.72 -2.89
CA PHE A 58 -1.44 -5.54 -3.74
C PHE A 58 -2.83 -4.96 -4.07
N LEU A 59 -3.80 -5.80 -4.43
CA LEU A 59 -5.17 -5.37 -4.71
C LEU A 59 -5.81 -4.68 -3.50
N ILE A 60 -5.70 -5.26 -2.31
CA ILE A 60 -6.20 -4.68 -1.06
C ILE A 60 -5.53 -3.33 -0.79
N SER A 61 -4.22 -3.22 -1.02
CA SER A 61 -3.49 -1.97 -0.82
C SER A 61 -3.99 -0.86 -1.74
N VAL A 62 -4.24 -1.17 -3.02
CA VAL A 62 -4.81 -0.22 -4.00
C VAL A 62 -6.22 0.20 -3.59
N ILE A 63 -7.07 -0.75 -3.20
CA ILE A 63 -8.44 -0.46 -2.72
C ILE A 63 -8.37 0.45 -1.49
N PHE A 64 -7.52 0.13 -0.52
CA PHE A 64 -7.38 0.92 0.70
C PHE A 64 -6.89 2.35 0.42
N PHE A 65 -5.98 2.53 -0.53
CA PHE A 65 -5.56 3.85 -1.00
C PHE A 65 -6.71 4.62 -1.64
N ALA A 66 -7.50 3.98 -2.52
CA ALA A 66 -8.67 4.60 -3.12
C ALA A 66 -9.71 5.03 -2.07
N PHE A 67 -9.99 4.20 -1.07
CA PHE A 67 -10.85 4.57 0.06
C PHE A 67 -10.27 5.72 0.87
N SER A 68 -8.95 5.76 1.07
CA SER A 68 -8.29 6.82 1.83
C SER A 68 -8.39 8.17 1.13
N ILE A 69 -8.34 8.22 -0.20
CA ILE A 69 -8.58 9.45 -0.98
C ILE A 69 -10.00 9.99 -0.77
N LEU A 70 -10.99 9.11 -0.60
CA LEU A 70 -12.39 9.50 -0.44
C LEU A 70 -12.73 9.95 0.98
N LEU A 71 -12.04 9.41 1.99
CA LEU A 71 -12.39 9.57 3.40
C LEU A 71 -11.55 10.62 4.15
N LEU A 72 -10.30 10.84 3.73
CA LEU A 72 -9.37 11.79 4.37
C LEU A 72 -9.41 13.15 3.68
#